data_AF-A0A8X7VGG9-F1
#
_entry.id   AF-A0A8X7VGG9-F1
#
_cell.length_a   1.000
_cell.length_b   1.000
_cell.length_c   1.000
_cell.angle_alpha   90.00
_cell.angle_beta   90.00
_cell.angle_gamma   90.00
#
_symmetry.space_group_name_H-M   'P 1'
#
loop_
_entity.id
_entity.type
_entity.pdbx_description
1 polymer ?
#
loop_
_entity_poly.entity_id
_entity_poly.type
_entity_poly.pdbx_seq_one_letter_code
_entity_poly.pdbx_strand_id
1 'polypeptide(L)'
;MVTLSVWPWETYGNLKYLLYAPLAAQVVYSWAYEQDYSRALWCLHILIICGLKGLVHVLWSVYNNMLWVTRTLRINPNGVDFKQIDHEWHWDNYIILQAIIASMICYMSPPLMVMNSIPLWNTKGLIALIVIHVTFSEPLYYYLHRSLHRNNYLFTHYHSFHHSSPVPHPMTAGNATLLENLILCVVAGAPLIGSCLLGVGSISLIYGYAIMFDFLRCLGHCNVEIFSHKLFKTLPILRYLIYTPTYI
;
A
#
# COMPACT_ATOMS: atom_id res chain seq x y z
N MET A 1 -13.05 7.55 -21.82
CA MET A 1 -12.33 7.16 -20.59
C MET A 1 -13.13 7.70 -19.43
N VAL A 2 -13.41 6.87 -18.42
CA VAL A 2 -14.22 7.28 -17.26
C VAL A 2 -13.31 8.06 -16.29
N THR A 3 -13.85 9.06 -15.59
CA THR A 3 -13.08 9.82 -14.60
C THR A 3 -12.52 8.88 -13.53
N LEU A 4 -11.27 9.09 -13.09
CA LEU A 4 -10.54 8.26 -12.11
C LEU A 4 -10.26 6.80 -12.52
N SER A 5 -10.57 6.39 -13.76
CA SER A 5 -10.20 5.05 -14.25
C SER A 5 -8.73 4.97 -14.68
N VAL A 6 -8.05 6.11 -14.79
CA VAL A 6 -6.65 6.22 -15.21
C VAL A 6 -5.86 7.16 -14.30
N TRP A 7 -4.53 7.11 -14.45
CA TRP A 7 -3.59 7.91 -13.68
C TRP A 7 -3.35 9.28 -14.32
N PRO A 8 -3.26 10.38 -13.55
CA PRO A 8 -3.05 11.72 -14.11
C PRO A 8 -1.71 11.86 -14.84
N TRP A 9 -0.72 11.04 -14.47
CA TRP A 9 0.63 11.01 -15.04
C TRP A 9 0.87 9.81 -15.95
N GLU A 10 -0.17 9.14 -16.44
CA GLU A 10 -0.04 7.97 -17.32
C GLU A 10 0.80 8.29 -18.57
N THR A 11 0.60 9.49 -19.15
CA THR A 11 1.34 9.96 -20.33
C THR A 11 2.83 10.18 -20.09
N TYR A 12 3.28 10.26 -18.83
CA TYR A 12 4.70 10.44 -18.50
C TYR A 12 5.47 9.12 -18.54
N GLY A 13 4.79 7.96 -18.52
CA GLY A 13 5.45 6.66 -18.43
C GLY A 13 6.46 6.63 -17.28
N ASN A 14 7.72 6.28 -17.57
CA ASN A 14 8.78 6.26 -16.57
C ASN A 14 9.22 7.65 -16.07
N LEU A 15 8.87 8.76 -16.74
CA LEU A 15 9.16 10.11 -16.24
C LEU A 15 8.30 10.50 -15.03
N LYS A 16 7.28 9.69 -14.67
CA LYS A 16 6.45 9.91 -13.47
C LYS A 16 7.27 10.04 -12.18
N TYR A 17 8.47 9.46 -12.11
CA TYR A 17 9.33 9.57 -10.92
C TYR A 17 9.83 11.01 -10.66
N LEU A 18 9.77 11.90 -11.66
CA LEU A 18 10.00 13.34 -11.47
C LEU A 18 9.00 13.98 -10.50
N LEU A 19 7.86 13.34 -10.23
CA LEU A 19 6.91 13.79 -9.22
C LEU A 19 7.47 13.72 -7.79
N TYR A 20 8.56 12.97 -7.54
CA TYR A 20 9.30 13.01 -6.28
C TYR A 20 10.28 14.20 -6.19
N ALA A 21 10.58 14.88 -7.31
CA ALA A 21 11.59 15.94 -7.34
C ALA A 21 11.31 17.09 -6.36
N PRO A 22 10.07 17.57 -6.16
CA PRO A 22 9.79 18.60 -5.17
C PRO A 22 10.17 18.19 -3.73
N LEU A 23 9.92 16.94 -3.35
CA LEU A 23 10.30 16.41 -2.03
C LEU A 23 11.82 16.35 -1.87
N ALA A 24 12.52 15.84 -2.88
CA ALA A 24 13.99 15.77 -2.86
C ALA A 24 14.63 17.16 -2.84
N ALA A 25 14.10 18.08 -3.65
CA ALA A 25 14.54 19.46 -3.70
C ALA A 25 14.34 20.17 -2.35
N GLN A 26 13.20 19.96 -1.68
CA GLN A 26 12.95 20.51 -0.35
C GLN A 26 13.99 20.01 0.66
N VAL A 27 14.33 18.71 0.65
CA VAL A 27 15.36 18.16 1.56
C VAL A 27 16.71 18.82 1.33
N VAL A 28 17.16 18.90 0.07
CA VAL A 28 18.45 19.51 -0.30
C VAL A 28 18.47 21.00 0.05
N TYR A 29 17.39 21.72 -0.27
CA TYR A 29 17.27 23.15 0.00
C TYR A 29 17.32 23.45 1.49
N SER A 30 16.51 22.77 2.31
CA SER A 30 16.50 22.97 3.75
C SER A 30 17.85 22.64 4.38
N TRP A 31 18.55 21.57 3.95
CA TRP A 31 19.90 21.27 4.43
C TRP A 31 20.92 22.34 4.13
N ALA A 32 20.84 22.96 2.95
CA ALA A 32 21.79 23.98 2.54
C ALA A 32 21.50 25.37 3.14
N TYR A 33 20.22 25.71 3.37
CA TYR A 33 19.81 27.10 3.61
C TYR A 33 18.90 27.33 4.81
N GLU A 34 18.22 26.32 5.37
CA GLU A 34 17.29 26.50 6.50
C GLU A 34 17.92 26.08 7.83
N GLN A 35 17.56 26.78 8.91
CA GLN A 35 17.93 26.39 10.28
C GLN A 35 16.93 25.40 10.90
N ASP A 36 15.68 25.40 10.44
CA ASP A 36 14.64 24.45 10.86
C ASP A 36 14.55 23.29 9.86
N TYR A 37 14.97 22.11 10.28
CA TYR A 37 14.99 20.90 9.46
C TYR A 37 13.71 20.06 9.56
N SER A 38 12.71 20.46 10.34
CA SER A 38 11.51 19.66 10.58
C SER A 38 10.78 19.26 9.30
N ARG A 39 10.62 20.20 8.36
CA ARG A 39 9.98 19.96 7.06
C ARG A 39 10.80 19.03 6.17
N ALA A 40 12.12 19.23 6.14
CA ALA A 40 13.04 18.37 5.41
C ALA A 40 13.02 16.94 5.94
N LEU A 41 12.96 16.78 7.27
CA LEU A 41 12.86 15.48 7.92
C LEU A 41 11.60 14.73 7.47
N TRP A 42 10.44 15.39 7.42
CA TRP A 42 9.21 14.77 6.94
C TRP A 42 9.25 14.43 5.46
N CYS A 43 9.79 15.31 4.61
CA CYS A 43 10.00 15.00 3.20
C CYS A 43 10.92 13.77 3.02
N LEU A 44 11.99 13.69 3.81
CA LEU A 44 12.89 12.54 3.83
C LEU A 44 12.18 11.26 4.31
N HIS A 45 11.36 11.34 5.37
CA HIS A 45 10.58 10.19 5.84
C HIS A 45 9.63 9.66 4.76
N ILE A 46 8.93 10.55 4.04
CA ILE A 46 8.06 10.16 2.92
C ILE A 46 8.87 9.42 1.86
N LEU A 47 10.00 9.97 1.42
CA LEU A 47 10.86 9.35 0.42
C LEU A 47 11.38 7.96 0.86
N ILE A 48 11.81 7.84 2.12
CA ILE A 48 12.26 6.55 2.67
C ILE A 48 11.11 5.55 2.68
N ILE A 49 9.92 5.94 3.13
CA ILE A 49 8.74 5.06 3.14
C ILE A 49 8.41 4.61 1.71
N CYS A 50 8.40 5.51 0.73
CA CYS A 50 8.18 5.16 -0.67
C CYS A 50 9.20 4.11 -1.18
N GLY A 51 10.48 4.28 -0.86
CA GLY A 51 11.52 3.31 -1.19
C GLY A 51 11.30 1.95 -0.52
N LEU A 52 10.93 1.94 0.76
CA LEU A 52 10.66 0.71 1.51
C LEU A 52 9.42 -0.04 0.98
N LYS A 53 8.35 0.69 0.63
CA LYS A 53 7.16 0.12 -0.01
C LYS A 53 7.54 -0.54 -1.35
N GLY A 54 8.33 0.17 -2.16
CA GLY A 54 8.89 -0.37 -3.40
C GLY A 54 9.68 -1.66 -3.17
N LEU A 55 10.56 -1.65 -2.18
CA LEU A 55 11.38 -2.80 -1.80
C LEU A 55 10.55 -4.00 -1.36
N VAL A 56 9.48 -3.81 -0.58
CA VAL A 56 8.59 -4.91 -0.16
C VAL A 56 8.02 -5.65 -1.36
N HIS A 57 7.48 -4.93 -2.35
CA HIS A 57 6.93 -5.54 -3.55
C HIS A 57 8.00 -6.29 -4.36
N VAL A 58 9.19 -5.70 -4.50
CA VAL A 58 10.31 -6.34 -5.20
C VAL A 58 10.76 -7.62 -4.47
N LEU A 59 10.90 -7.59 -3.15
CA LEU A 59 11.28 -8.77 -2.36
C LEU A 59 10.23 -9.88 -2.46
N TRP A 60 8.94 -9.52 -2.41
CA TRP A 60 7.86 -10.48 -2.63
C TRP A 60 7.88 -11.05 -4.04
N SER A 61 8.10 -10.22 -5.07
CA SER A 61 8.23 -10.68 -6.46
C SER A 61 9.42 -11.61 -6.65
N VAL A 62 10.56 -11.31 -6.03
CA VAL A 62 11.72 -12.21 -6.00
C VAL A 62 11.37 -13.54 -5.35
N TYR A 63 10.78 -13.53 -4.15
CA TYR A 63 10.34 -14.75 -3.47
C TYR A 63 9.36 -15.56 -4.32
N ASN A 64 8.34 -14.91 -4.90
CA ASN A 64 7.35 -15.53 -5.78
C ASN A 64 8.02 -16.28 -6.96
N ASN A 65 9.06 -15.68 -7.54
CA ASN A 65 9.77 -16.21 -8.70
C ASN A 65 10.98 -17.12 -8.36
N MET A 66 11.31 -17.30 -7.08
CA MET A 66 12.33 -18.26 -6.61
C MET A 66 11.81 -19.70 -6.71
N LEU A 67 11.69 -20.23 -7.94
CA LEU A 67 11.07 -21.52 -8.21
C LEU A 67 11.73 -22.71 -7.49
N TRP A 68 13.01 -22.60 -7.15
CA TRP A 68 13.70 -23.62 -6.35
C TRP A 68 13.11 -23.76 -4.92
N VAL A 69 12.49 -22.70 -4.40
CA VAL A 69 11.75 -22.69 -3.12
C VAL A 69 10.26 -22.91 -3.35
N THR A 70 9.67 -22.20 -4.32
CA THR A 70 8.20 -22.04 -4.39
C THR A 70 7.50 -23.04 -5.30
N ARG A 71 8.21 -23.78 -6.17
CA ARG A 71 7.59 -24.59 -7.24
C ARG A 71 6.52 -25.56 -6.75
N THR A 72 6.74 -26.24 -5.62
CA THR A 72 5.79 -27.23 -5.07
C THR A 72 4.62 -26.62 -4.31
N LEU A 73 4.66 -25.32 -4.04
CA LEU A 73 3.66 -24.57 -3.29
C LEU A 73 2.88 -23.60 -4.19
N ARG A 74 3.08 -23.64 -5.51
CA ARG A 74 2.39 -22.73 -6.43
C ARG A 74 0.88 -23.00 -6.45
N ILE A 75 0.10 -21.94 -6.30
CA ILE A 75 -1.37 -21.99 -6.31
C ILE A 75 -1.89 -22.13 -7.74
N ASN A 76 -1.37 -21.30 -8.63
CA ASN A 76 -1.59 -21.34 -10.08
C ASN A 76 -0.34 -21.91 -10.76
N PRO A 77 -0.45 -23.04 -11.50
CA PRO A 77 0.69 -23.64 -12.18
C PRO A 77 1.19 -22.81 -13.37
N ASN A 78 0.35 -21.91 -13.90
CA ASN A 78 0.71 -21.04 -15.01
C ASN A 78 1.79 -20.03 -14.57
N GLY A 79 2.68 -19.68 -15.50
CA GLY A 79 3.65 -18.60 -15.30
C GLY A 79 3.05 -17.24 -15.67
N VAL A 80 3.60 -16.18 -15.08
CA VAL A 80 3.31 -14.80 -15.51
C VAL A 80 3.87 -14.61 -16.92
N ASP A 81 3.03 -14.17 -17.86
CA ASP A 81 3.42 -13.93 -19.25
C ASP A 81 3.81 -12.47 -19.50
N PHE A 82 4.36 -12.17 -20.69
CA PHE A 82 4.75 -10.81 -21.04
C PHE A 82 3.58 -9.83 -21.06
N LYS A 83 2.36 -10.29 -21.40
CA LYS A 83 1.17 -9.43 -21.40
C LYS A 83 0.84 -8.95 -20.00
N GLN A 84 0.89 -9.85 -19.02
CA GLN A 84 0.68 -9.49 -17.63
C GLN A 84 1.81 -8.60 -17.10
N ILE A 85 3.08 -8.86 -17.48
CA ILE A 85 4.21 -8.01 -17.11
C ILE A 85 4.00 -6.57 -17.61
N ASP A 86 3.63 -6.41 -18.87
CA ASP A 86 3.37 -5.10 -19.48
C ASP A 86 2.16 -4.41 -18.82
N HIS A 87 1.11 -5.18 -18.52
CA HIS A 87 -0.10 -4.71 -17.84
C HIS A 87 0.17 -4.22 -16.41
N GLU A 88 1.10 -4.87 -15.70
CA GLU A 88 1.50 -4.53 -14.33
C GLU A 88 2.68 -3.55 -14.28
N TRP A 89 3.20 -3.08 -15.42
CA TRP A 89 4.45 -2.32 -15.49
C TRP A 89 4.49 -1.07 -14.60
N HIS A 90 3.33 -0.46 -14.39
CA HIS A 90 3.17 0.75 -13.56
C HIS A 90 2.44 0.50 -12.23
N TRP A 91 2.57 -0.72 -11.68
CA TRP A 91 2.01 -1.12 -10.38
C TRP A 91 2.34 -0.16 -9.23
N ASP A 92 3.46 0.56 -9.31
CA ASP A 92 4.00 1.45 -8.29
C ASP A 92 3.34 2.86 -8.27
N ASN A 93 2.40 3.15 -9.19
CA ASN A 93 1.71 4.44 -9.25
C ASN A 93 1.07 4.85 -7.91
N TYR A 94 0.56 3.88 -7.14
CA TYR A 94 -0.04 4.17 -5.85
C TYR A 94 0.97 4.71 -4.82
N ILE A 95 2.25 4.36 -4.93
CA ILE A 95 3.31 4.86 -4.03
C ILE A 95 3.49 6.36 -4.27
N ILE A 96 3.50 6.79 -5.53
CA ILE A 96 3.58 8.20 -5.92
C ILE A 96 2.35 8.96 -5.40
N LEU A 97 1.15 8.38 -5.58
CA LEU A 97 -0.09 8.96 -5.04
C LEU A 97 -0.02 9.17 -3.52
N GLN A 98 0.40 8.14 -2.78
CA GLN A 98 0.53 8.22 -1.33
C GLN A 98 1.58 9.25 -0.91
N ALA A 99 2.68 9.41 -1.67
CA ALA A 99 3.67 10.45 -1.42
C ALA A 99 3.10 11.86 -1.59
N ILE A 100 2.30 12.08 -2.64
CA ILE A 100 1.62 13.34 -2.90
C ILE A 100 0.59 13.64 -1.79
N ILE A 101 -0.20 12.65 -1.40
CA ILE A 101 -1.19 12.83 -0.31
C ILE A 101 -0.47 13.10 1.02
N ALA A 102 0.58 12.34 1.35
CA ALA A 102 1.35 12.54 2.57
C ALA A 102 2.02 13.92 2.61
N SER A 103 2.55 14.40 1.48
CA SER A 103 3.11 15.75 1.40
C SER A 103 2.02 16.80 1.60
N MET A 104 0.88 16.70 0.91
CA MET A 104 -0.26 17.59 1.13
C MET A 104 -0.69 17.63 2.59
N ILE A 105 -0.77 16.48 3.27
CA ILE A 105 -1.07 16.42 4.71
C ILE A 105 -0.02 17.19 5.51
N CYS A 106 1.27 16.99 5.26
CA CYS A 106 2.34 17.69 5.97
C CYS A 106 2.30 19.21 5.77
N TYR A 107 1.84 19.70 4.60
CA TYR A 107 1.77 21.13 4.28
C TYR A 107 0.44 21.79 4.68
N MET A 108 -0.67 21.05 4.69
CA MET A 108 -2.02 21.59 4.90
C MET A 108 -2.56 21.38 6.32
N SER A 109 -2.05 20.39 7.06
CA SER A 109 -2.52 20.13 8.41
C SER A 109 -2.08 21.25 9.37
N PRO A 110 -2.96 21.69 10.30
CA PRO A 110 -2.56 22.64 11.33
C PRO A 110 -1.33 22.09 12.08
N PRO A 111 -0.54 22.98 12.69
CA PRO A 111 0.62 22.60 13.49
C PRO A 111 0.34 21.52 14.56
N LEU A 112 -0.91 21.25 14.94
CA LEU A 112 -1.27 20.17 15.85
C LEU A 112 -0.85 18.76 15.40
N MET A 113 -0.73 18.49 14.09
CA MET A 113 -0.33 17.17 13.56
C MET A 113 1.19 17.02 13.35
N VAL A 114 1.91 18.15 13.28
CA VAL A 114 3.32 18.21 12.82
C VAL A 114 4.24 18.95 13.80
N MET A 115 3.72 19.71 14.77
CA MET A 115 4.55 20.45 15.73
C MET A 115 5.04 19.57 16.87
N ASN A 116 6.35 19.35 16.83
CA ASN A 116 7.24 18.98 17.92
C ASN A 116 7.00 17.60 18.55
N SER A 117 7.81 16.66 18.05
CA SER A 117 8.13 15.35 18.61
C SER A 117 6.98 14.35 18.66
N ILE A 118 6.50 13.92 17.49
CA ILE A 118 5.95 12.56 17.40
C ILE A 118 7.03 11.61 17.94
N PRO A 119 6.78 10.86 19.02
CA PRO A 119 7.79 10.00 19.61
C PRO A 119 8.19 8.93 18.60
N LEU A 120 9.41 8.41 18.73
CA LEU A 120 9.84 7.27 17.93
C LEU A 120 8.87 6.09 18.13
N TRP A 121 8.54 5.79 19.38
CA TRP A 121 7.68 4.67 19.78
C TRP A 121 6.60 5.09 20.78
N ASN A 122 5.38 4.58 20.60
CA ASN A 122 4.28 4.72 21.56
C ASN A 122 3.37 3.48 21.53
N THR A 123 3.35 2.70 22.62
CA THR A 123 2.53 1.48 22.71
C THR A 123 1.03 1.77 22.67
N LYS A 124 0.57 2.91 23.20
CA LYS A 124 -0.84 3.32 23.12
C LYS A 124 -1.27 3.54 21.68
N GLY A 125 -0.36 4.04 20.85
CA GLY A 125 -0.59 4.20 19.41
C GLY A 125 -0.74 2.86 18.70
N LEU A 126 0.02 1.84 19.09
CA LEU A 126 -0.14 0.49 18.52
C LEU A 126 -1.51 -0.10 18.83
N ILE A 127 -1.99 0.06 20.08
CA ILE A 127 -3.31 -0.40 20.49
C ILE A 127 -4.39 0.36 19.71
N ALA A 128 -4.31 1.69 19.67
CA ALA A 128 -5.26 2.53 18.92
C ALA A 128 -5.30 2.15 17.43
N LEU A 129 -4.13 1.95 16.82
CA LEU A 129 -3.99 1.55 15.43
C LEU A 129 -4.68 0.20 15.17
N ILE A 130 -4.46 -0.81 16.01
CA ILE A 130 -5.07 -2.14 15.83
C ILE A 130 -6.59 -2.04 15.97
N VAL A 131 -7.08 -1.33 16.99
CA VAL A 131 -8.51 -1.12 17.20
C VAL A 131 -9.13 -0.45 15.98
N ILE A 132 -8.58 0.68 15.52
CA ILE A 132 -9.10 1.40 14.34
C ILE A 132 -9.01 0.52 13.08
N HIS A 133 -7.93 -0.24 12.89
CA HIS A 133 -7.78 -1.14 11.75
C HIS A 133 -8.91 -2.18 11.70
N VAL A 134 -9.12 -2.91 12.80
CA VAL A 134 -10.11 -3.99 12.88
C VAL A 134 -11.54 -3.45 12.88
N THR A 135 -11.82 -2.35 13.60
CA THR A 135 -13.19 -1.85 13.74
C THR A 135 -13.64 -0.95 12.59
N PHE A 136 -12.69 -0.34 11.85
CA PHE A 136 -13.00 0.62 10.80
C PHE A 136 -12.40 0.22 9.45
N SER A 137 -11.08 0.06 9.35
CA SER A 137 -10.43 -0.17 8.05
C SER A 137 -10.87 -1.48 7.39
N GLU A 138 -10.91 -2.59 8.14
CA GLU A 138 -11.31 -3.89 7.61
C GLU A 138 -12.77 -3.91 7.13
N PRO A 139 -13.79 -3.50 7.93
CA PRO A 139 -15.16 -3.40 7.45
C PRO A 139 -15.33 -2.46 6.26
N LEU A 140 -14.64 -1.31 6.28
CA LEU A 140 -14.70 -0.34 5.18
C LEU A 140 -14.12 -0.93 3.89
N TYR A 141 -12.96 -1.57 3.98
CA TYR A 141 -12.35 -2.26 2.84
C TYR A 141 -13.28 -3.33 2.29
N TYR A 142 -13.81 -4.20 3.16
CA TYR A 142 -14.72 -5.26 2.75
C TYR A 142 -15.95 -4.70 2.02
N TYR A 143 -16.60 -3.68 2.58
CA TYR A 143 -17.78 -3.08 1.99
C TYR A 143 -17.49 -2.47 0.62
N LEU A 144 -16.43 -1.66 0.50
CA LEU A 144 -16.07 -0.98 -0.74
C LEU A 144 -15.61 -1.96 -1.81
N HIS A 145 -14.71 -2.89 -1.46
CA HIS A 145 -14.25 -3.93 -2.38
C HIS A 145 -15.41 -4.81 -2.86
N ARG A 146 -16.31 -5.22 -1.96
CA ARG A 146 -17.52 -5.98 -2.35
C ARG A 146 -18.43 -5.16 -3.27
N SER A 147 -18.49 -3.85 -3.10
CA SER A 147 -19.29 -2.96 -3.95
C SER A 147 -18.70 -2.84 -5.36
N LEU A 148 -17.36 -2.78 -5.47
CA LEU A 148 -16.65 -2.84 -6.75
C LEU A 148 -16.95 -4.13 -7.51
N HIS A 149 -17.05 -5.27 -6.82
CA HIS A 149 -17.43 -6.56 -7.43
C HIS A 149 -18.91 -6.66 -7.79
N ARG A 150 -19.81 -6.15 -6.95
CA ARG A 150 -21.26 -6.35 -7.13
C ARG A 150 -21.88 -5.43 -8.18
N ASN A 151 -21.32 -4.24 -8.37
CA ASN A 151 -21.85 -3.28 -9.31
C ASN A 151 -21.16 -3.43 -10.67
N ASN A 152 -21.91 -3.82 -11.69
CA ASN A 152 -21.36 -4.03 -13.05
C ASN A 152 -20.61 -2.82 -13.60
N TYR A 153 -21.09 -1.60 -13.33
CA TYR A 153 -20.43 -0.37 -13.78
C TYR A 153 -19.08 -0.19 -13.05
N LEU A 154 -19.07 -0.35 -11.72
CA LEU A 154 -17.85 -0.22 -10.93
C LEU A 154 -16.83 -1.30 -11.28
N PHE A 155 -17.29 -2.54 -11.44
CA PHE A 155 -16.43 -3.64 -11.86
C PHE A 155 -15.83 -3.35 -13.23
N THR A 156 -16.67 -3.07 -14.23
CA THR A 156 -16.21 -2.90 -15.62
C THR A 156 -15.22 -1.75 -15.76
N HIS A 157 -15.45 -0.61 -15.11
CA HIS A 157 -14.65 0.60 -15.33
C HIS A 157 -13.51 0.82 -14.34
N TYR A 158 -13.57 0.19 -13.17
CA TYR A 158 -12.55 0.38 -12.14
C TYR A 158 -11.89 -0.94 -11.77
N HIS A 159 -12.63 -1.97 -11.40
CA HIS A 159 -12.02 -3.17 -10.81
C HIS A 159 -11.53 -4.23 -11.82
N SER A 160 -12.07 -4.23 -13.05
CA SER A 160 -11.74 -5.22 -14.08
C SER A 160 -10.27 -5.14 -14.50
N PHE A 161 -9.68 -3.95 -14.50
CA PHE A 161 -8.26 -3.71 -14.77
C PHE A 161 -7.36 -4.44 -13.78
N HIS A 162 -7.73 -4.45 -12.50
CA HIS A 162 -7.00 -5.19 -11.49
C HIS A 162 -7.11 -6.72 -11.73
N HIS A 163 -8.32 -7.20 -12.02
CA HIS A 163 -8.62 -8.63 -12.27
C HIS A 163 -8.15 -9.16 -13.63
N SER A 164 -7.72 -8.31 -14.56
CA SER A 164 -7.19 -8.77 -15.85
C SER A 164 -5.78 -9.36 -15.75
N SER A 165 -5.21 -9.45 -14.55
CA SER A 165 -3.96 -10.17 -14.26
C SER A 165 -4.29 -11.60 -13.81
N PRO A 166 -4.21 -12.61 -14.69
CA PRO A 166 -4.76 -13.95 -14.43
C PRO A 166 -3.90 -14.80 -13.48
N VAL A 167 -2.60 -14.53 -13.40
CA VAL A 167 -1.70 -15.26 -12.50
C VAL A 167 -1.43 -14.38 -11.29
N PRO A 168 -1.63 -14.87 -10.05
CA PRO A 168 -1.31 -14.07 -8.87
C PRO A 168 0.15 -13.60 -8.92
N HIS A 169 0.38 -12.31 -8.72
CA HIS A 169 1.72 -11.77 -8.64
C HIS A 169 1.77 -10.59 -7.65
N PRO A 170 2.84 -10.43 -6.85
CA PRO A 170 2.93 -9.33 -5.89
C PRO A 170 2.85 -7.93 -6.49
N MET A 171 3.13 -7.77 -7.79
CA MET A 171 2.96 -6.47 -8.48
C MET A 171 1.49 -6.18 -8.76
N THR A 172 0.65 -7.20 -8.98
CA THR A 172 -0.81 -7.04 -9.11
C THR A 172 -1.42 -6.31 -7.91
N ALA A 173 -0.86 -6.47 -6.71
CA ALA A 173 -1.31 -5.76 -5.52
C ALA A 173 -1.24 -4.22 -5.69
N GLY A 174 -0.29 -3.67 -6.43
CA GLY A 174 -0.25 -2.23 -6.72
C GLY A 174 -1.04 -1.83 -7.96
N ASN A 175 -1.30 -2.79 -8.85
CA ASN A 175 -1.86 -2.55 -10.17
C ASN A 175 -3.39 -2.43 -10.14
N ALA A 176 -3.87 -1.21 -9.98
CA ALA A 176 -5.28 -0.89 -9.94
C ALA A 176 -5.53 0.54 -10.47
N THR A 177 -6.79 0.89 -10.70
CA THR A 177 -7.16 2.23 -11.15
C THR A 177 -6.90 3.29 -10.09
N LEU A 178 -6.93 4.58 -10.48
CA LEU A 178 -6.77 5.69 -9.54
C LEU A 178 -7.85 5.66 -8.46
N LEU A 179 -9.12 5.39 -8.82
CA LEU A 179 -10.23 5.31 -7.85
C LEU A 179 -9.98 4.23 -6.79
N GLU A 180 -9.60 3.02 -7.21
CA GLU A 180 -9.32 1.92 -6.28
C GLU A 180 -8.17 2.26 -5.34
N ASN A 181 -7.11 2.88 -5.86
CA ASN A 181 -5.99 3.28 -5.04
C ASN A 181 -6.34 4.44 -4.09
N LEU A 182 -7.22 5.36 -4.47
CA LEU A 182 -7.76 6.37 -3.55
C LEU A 182 -8.56 5.72 -2.40
N ILE A 183 -9.41 4.75 -2.72
CA ILE A 183 -10.14 3.96 -1.72
C ILE A 183 -9.16 3.26 -0.77
N LEU A 184 -8.14 2.60 -1.30
CA LEU A 184 -7.11 1.93 -0.51
C LEU A 184 -6.28 2.92 0.32
N CYS A 185 -6.00 4.12 -0.19
CA CYS A 185 -5.34 5.17 0.58
C CYS A 185 -6.17 5.59 1.79
N VAL A 186 -7.50 5.68 1.68
CA VAL A 186 -8.38 5.97 2.81
C VAL A 186 -8.36 4.82 3.82
N VAL A 187 -8.51 3.57 3.35
CA VAL A 187 -8.48 2.36 4.19
C VAL A 187 -7.17 2.26 4.97
N ALA A 188 -6.03 2.45 4.30
CA ALA A 188 -4.70 2.38 4.90
C ALA A 188 -4.41 3.63 5.75
N GLY A 189 -4.87 4.81 5.34
CA GLY A 189 -4.61 6.06 6.05
C GLY A 189 -5.37 6.17 7.37
N ALA A 190 -6.57 5.60 7.49
CA ALA A 190 -7.44 5.79 8.64
C ALA A 190 -6.80 5.41 9.99
N PRO A 191 -6.11 4.25 10.16
CA PRO A 191 -5.49 3.91 11.44
C PRO A 191 -4.29 4.78 11.79
N LEU A 192 -3.52 5.23 10.78
CA LEU A 192 -2.40 6.14 10.97
C LEU A 192 -2.88 7.53 11.40
N ILE A 193 -3.77 8.12 10.61
CA ILE A 193 -4.34 9.44 10.87
C ILE A 193 -5.10 9.42 12.20
N GLY A 194 -5.94 8.42 12.43
CA GLY A 194 -6.71 8.28 13.67
C GLY A 194 -5.83 8.19 14.90
N SER A 195 -4.74 7.42 14.86
CA SER A 195 -3.79 7.35 15.98
C SER A 195 -3.09 8.68 16.25
N CYS A 196 -2.73 9.42 15.19
CA CYS A 196 -2.15 10.77 15.32
C CYS A 196 -3.16 11.78 15.88
N LEU A 197 -4.42 11.75 15.43
CA LEU A 197 -5.49 12.63 15.93
C LEU A 197 -5.83 12.36 17.40
N LEU A 198 -5.67 11.12 17.86
CA LEU A 198 -5.79 10.75 19.28
C LEU A 198 -4.57 11.16 20.12
N GLY A 199 -3.54 11.78 19.53
CA GLY A 199 -2.32 12.21 20.22
C GLY A 199 -1.40 11.05 20.64
N VAL A 200 -1.60 9.84 20.08
CA VAL A 200 -0.82 8.64 20.44
C VAL A 200 0.01 8.08 19.28
N GLY A 201 0.07 8.80 18.15
CA GLY A 201 0.90 8.43 17.00
C GLY A 201 2.40 8.33 17.33
N SER A 202 3.15 7.60 16.49
CA SER A 202 4.60 7.45 16.62
C SER A 202 5.24 7.23 15.23
N ILE A 203 6.53 7.56 15.08
CA ILE A 203 7.25 7.37 13.81
C ILE A 203 7.30 5.87 13.44
N SER A 204 7.63 5.00 14.39
CA SER A 204 7.63 3.56 14.17
C SER A 204 6.27 3.00 13.76
N LEU A 205 5.15 3.58 14.22
CA LEU A 205 3.81 3.18 13.78
C LEU A 205 3.56 3.55 12.33
N ILE A 206 3.93 4.76 11.92
CA ILE A 206 3.80 5.22 10.53
C ILE A 206 4.55 4.28 9.60
N TYR A 207 5.83 4.00 9.90
CA TYR A 207 6.65 3.09 9.13
C TYR A 207 6.12 1.65 9.17
N GLY A 208 5.96 1.11 10.37
CA GLY A 208 5.60 -0.28 10.59
C GLY A 208 4.28 -0.64 9.92
N TYR A 209 3.26 0.19 10.10
CA TYR A 209 1.95 -0.07 9.50
C TYR A 209 1.94 0.18 7.99
N ALA A 210 2.56 1.25 7.48
CA ALA A 210 2.60 1.49 6.03
C ALA A 210 3.29 0.36 5.26
N ILE A 211 4.36 -0.22 5.83
CA ILE A 211 5.11 -1.34 5.26
C ILE A 211 4.34 -2.66 5.45
N MET A 212 3.80 -2.90 6.65
CA MET A 212 3.03 -4.11 6.95
C MET A 212 1.78 -4.23 6.09
N PHE A 213 1.09 -3.11 5.83
CA PHE A 213 -0.10 -3.09 4.98
C PHE A 213 0.22 -3.58 3.56
N ASP A 214 1.29 -3.08 2.95
CA ASP A 214 1.71 -3.56 1.62
C ASP A 214 2.26 -4.99 1.68
N PHE A 215 3.00 -5.34 2.73
CA PHE A 215 3.50 -6.69 2.93
C PHE A 215 2.35 -7.70 2.93
N LEU A 216 1.28 -7.43 3.67
CA LEU A 216 0.09 -8.27 3.69
C LEU A 216 -0.58 -8.30 2.32
N ARG A 217 -0.75 -7.16 1.64
CA ARG A 217 -1.34 -7.13 0.29
C ARG A 217 -0.54 -7.96 -0.71
N CYS A 218 0.79 -7.84 -0.73
CA CYS A 218 1.68 -8.67 -1.55
C CYS A 218 1.58 -10.14 -1.18
N LEU A 219 1.49 -10.47 0.12
CA LEU A 219 1.26 -11.82 0.60
C LEU A 219 -0.02 -12.41 0.01
N GLY A 220 -1.12 -11.66 -0.02
CA GLY A 220 -2.39 -12.14 -0.59
C GLY A 220 -2.39 -12.28 -2.11
N HIS A 221 -1.52 -11.54 -2.81
CA HIS A 221 -1.41 -11.63 -4.28
C HIS A 221 -0.27 -12.55 -4.73
N CYS A 222 0.50 -13.15 -3.81
CA CYS A 222 1.59 -14.03 -4.22
C CYS A 222 1.05 -15.39 -4.69
N ASN A 223 1.70 -15.99 -5.68
CA ASN A 223 1.34 -17.29 -6.23
C ASN A 223 1.94 -18.45 -5.43
N VAL A 224 1.97 -18.35 -4.10
CA VAL A 224 2.63 -19.32 -3.21
C VAL A 224 1.73 -19.61 -2.02
N GLU A 225 1.40 -20.88 -1.79
CA GLU A 225 0.74 -21.31 -0.56
C GLU A 225 1.69 -21.15 0.62
N ILE A 226 1.44 -20.12 1.44
CA ILE A 226 2.22 -19.84 2.66
C ILE A 226 1.66 -20.62 3.84
N PHE A 227 0.33 -20.70 3.94
CA PHE A 227 -0.36 -21.39 5.02
C PHE A 227 -1.10 -22.61 4.47
N SER A 228 -0.77 -23.79 4.99
CA SER A 228 -1.42 -25.02 4.55
C SER A 228 -2.92 -24.99 4.80
N HIS A 229 -3.72 -25.44 3.84
CA HIS A 229 -5.16 -25.62 4.01
C HIS A 229 -5.55 -26.45 5.27
N LYS A 230 -4.64 -27.34 5.73
CA LYS A 230 -4.84 -28.15 6.94
C LYS A 230 -4.95 -27.29 8.19
N LEU A 231 -4.21 -26.18 8.28
CA LEU A 231 -4.27 -25.24 9.40
C LEU A 231 -5.69 -24.72 9.61
N PHE A 232 -6.36 -24.35 8.52
CA PHE A 232 -7.72 -23.81 8.53
C PHE A 232 -8.82 -24.88 8.63
N LYS A 233 -8.48 -26.16 8.48
CA LYS A 233 -9.36 -27.29 8.83
C LYS A 233 -9.28 -27.58 10.33
N THR A 234 -8.08 -27.55 10.91
CA THR A 234 -7.85 -27.80 12.34
C THR A 234 -8.35 -26.65 13.21
N LEU A 235 -8.11 -25.40 12.79
CA LEU A 235 -8.50 -24.20 13.52
C LEU A 235 -9.28 -23.24 12.58
N PRO A 236 -10.59 -23.47 12.37
CA PRO A 236 -11.39 -22.69 11.41
C PRO A 236 -11.41 -21.18 11.69
N ILE A 237 -11.29 -20.77 12.97
CA ILE A 237 -11.28 -19.35 13.37
C ILE A 237 -10.14 -18.56 12.73
N LEU A 238 -9.02 -19.22 12.38
CA LEU A 238 -7.88 -18.56 11.76
C LEU A 238 -8.18 -17.99 10.37
N ARG A 239 -9.25 -18.45 9.70
CA ARG A 239 -9.68 -17.88 8.39
C ARG A 239 -10.10 -16.41 8.49
N TYR A 240 -10.48 -15.97 9.68
CA TYR A 240 -10.88 -14.58 9.95
C TYR A 240 -9.72 -13.73 10.49
N LEU A 241 -8.58 -14.33 10.83
CA LEU A 241 -7.44 -13.66 11.45
C LEU A 241 -6.20 -13.64 10.55
N ILE A 242 -6.04 -14.63 9.67
CA ILE A 242 -4.87 -14.78 8.82
C ILE A 242 -5.27 -14.47 7.38
N TYR A 243 -4.68 -13.42 6.83
CA TYR A 243 -4.70 -13.15 5.41
C TYR A 243 -3.75 -14.11 4.68
N THR A 244 -4.21 -14.75 3.60
CA THR A 244 -3.45 -15.79 2.90
C THR A 244 -3.82 -15.86 1.41
N PRO A 245 -2.86 -16.08 0.50
CA PRO A 245 -3.12 -16.14 -0.95
C PRO A 245 -4.00 -17.32 -1.39
N THR A 246 -4.08 -18.38 -0.60
CA THR A 246 -4.74 -19.65 -0.99
C THR A 246 -6.26 -19.61 -0.97
N TYR A 247 -6.86 -18.62 -0.30
CA TYR A 247 -8.31 -18.55 -0.06
C TYR A 247 -8.95 -17.25 -0.53
N ILE A 248 -8.23 -16.48 -1.36
CA ILE A 248 -8.66 -15.19 -1.91
C ILE A 248 -9.34 -15.42 -3.26
#